data_AF-V5GCL8-F1
#
_entry.id   AF-V5GCL8-F1
#
_cell.length_a   1.000
_cell.length_b   1.000
_cell.length_c   1.000
_cell.angle_alpha   90.00
_cell.angle_beta   90.00
_cell.angle_gamma   90.00
#
_symmetry.space_group_name_H-M   'P 1'
#
loop_
_entity.id
_entity.type
_entity.pdbx_description
1 polymer ?
#
loop_
_entity_poly.entity_id
_entity_poly.type
_entity_poly.pdbx_seq_one_letter_code
_entity_poly.pdbx_strand_id
1 'polypeptide(L)'
;PMADRKENSSRNNKNQSRNHNFRKRPPQKPEIGENVLFISTKTNIKAQLERCKKLINNNESEIIIYCLGAAIQRGILLALQLCEHHVAYKIYTNTLSTELIDDLEPAVDDADYDIQKRI
;
A
#
# COMPACT_ATOMS: atom_id res chain seq x y z
N PRO A 1 38.15 -21.12 5.95
CA PRO A 1 37.37 -19.87 5.93
C PRO A 1 36.90 -19.54 4.50
N MET A 2 35.62 -19.73 4.23
CA MET A 2 34.79 -19.03 3.23
C MET A 2 33.49 -19.83 3.13
N ALA A 3 32.47 -19.41 3.87
CA ALA A 3 31.12 -19.89 3.71
C ALA A 3 30.40 -18.90 2.78
N ASP A 4 30.32 -19.24 1.49
CA ASP A 4 29.50 -18.48 0.54
C ASP A 4 28.02 -18.71 0.85
N ARG A 5 27.43 -17.72 1.49
CA ARG A 5 26.00 -17.63 1.81
C ARG A 5 25.29 -17.12 0.55
N LYS A 6 24.87 -18.02 -0.34
CA LYS A 6 24.00 -17.67 -1.47
C LYS A 6 22.64 -17.21 -0.95
N GLU A 7 22.30 -15.96 -1.30
CA GLU A 7 21.06 -15.27 -1.01
C GLU A 7 19.83 -16.07 -1.46
N ASN A 8 18.91 -16.28 -0.52
CA ASN A 8 17.54 -16.67 -0.79
C ASN A 8 16.77 -15.47 -1.38
N SER A 9 16.65 -15.39 -2.70
CA SER A 9 15.71 -14.50 -3.39
C SER A 9 14.64 -15.30 -4.14
N SER A 10 14.01 -16.25 -3.46
CA SER A 10 12.75 -16.84 -3.93
C SER A 10 11.59 -16.22 -3.15
N ARG A 11 10.72 -15.46 -3.85
CA ARG A 11 9.26 -15.41 -3.65
C ARG A 11 8.62 -14.21 -4.37
N ASN A 12 8.11 -14.47 -5.58
CA ASN A 12 6.76 -14.10 -6.07
C ASN A 12 6.75 -13.84 -7.58
N ASN A 13 6.96 -14.89 -8.37
CA ASN A 13 6.51 -14.97 -9.76
C ASN A 13 5.63 -16.22 -9.90
N LYS A 14 4.48 -16.25 -9.22
CA LYS A 14 3.48 -17.29 -9.46
C LYS A 14 2.44 -16.72 -10.43
N ASN A 15 2.51 -17.25 -11.65
CA ASN A 15 1.56 -17.12 -12.76
C ASN A 15 1.75 -15.91 -13.69
N GLN A 16 2.98 -15.67 -14.16
CA GLN A 16 3.08 -15.17 -15.54
C GLN A 16 2.78 -16.36 -16.45
N SER A 17 1.55 -16.42 -16.95
CA SER A 17 1.29 -17.15 -18.19
C SER A 17 2.36 -16.72 -19.19
N ARG A 18 3.10 -17.65 -19.79
CA ARG A 18 4.14 -17.29 -20.80
C ARG A 18 3.59 -16.43 -21.93
N ASN A 19 2.27 -16.44 -22.11
CA ASN A 19 1.56 -15.78 -23.18
C ASN A 19 1.00 -14.40 -22.80
N HIS A 20 1.14 -13.95 -21.53
CA HIS A 20 0.60 -12.66 -21.09
C HIS A 20 1.57 -11.88 -20.20
N ASN A 21 1.67 -10.57 -20.45
CA ASN A 21 2.33 -9.61 -19.60
C ASN A 21 1.36 -9.13 -18.52
N PHE A 22 1.78 -9.24 -17.26
CA PHE A 22 0.98 -8.81 -16.12
C PHE A 22 1.19 -7.34 -15.79
N ARG A 23 0.13 -6.54 -15.82
CA ARG A 23 0.15 -5.12 -15.52
C ARG A 23 -0.78 -4.77 -14.36
N LYS A 24 -0.20 -4.28 -13.27
CA LYS A 24 -0.96 -3.90 -12.07
C LYS A 24 -1.74 -2.61 -12.28
N ARG A 25 -3.02 -2.57 -11.88
CA ARG A 25 -3.78 -1.31 -11.80
C ARG A 25 -3.68 -0.70 -10.40
N PRO A 26 -3.82 0.63 -10.26
CA PRO A 26 -3.95 1.23 -8.94
C PRO A 26 -5.22 0.71 -8.24
N PRO A 27 -5.16 0.43 -6.93
CA PRO A 27 -6.35 0.10 -6.14
C PRO A 27 -7.41 1.20 -6.24
N GLN A 28 -8.67 0.81 -6.21
CA GLN A 28 -9.75 1.78 -6.02
C GLN A 28 -9.64 2.40 -4.63
N LYS A 29 -9.83 3.72 -4.57
CA LYS A 29 -9.77 4.47 -3.32
C LYS A 29 -11.16 4.45 -2.68
N PRO A 30 -11.33 3.97 -1.44
CA PRO A 30 -12.63 3.91 -0.78
C PRO A 30 -13.25 5.30 -0.60
N GLU A 31 -12.41 6.29 -0.32
CA GLU A 31 -12.79 7.69 -0.15
C GLU A 31 -11.65 8.61 -0.59
N ILE A 32 -11.97 9.88 -0.82
CA ILE A 32 -11.02 10.91 -1.23
C ILE A 32 -11.32 12.16 -0.40
N GLY A 33 -10.31 12.66 0.28
CA GLY A 33 -10.39 13.87 1.10
C GLY A 33 -9.01 14.42 1.40
N GLU A 34 -8.93 15.67 1.88
CA GLU A 34 -7.67 16.31 2.23
C GLU A 34 -7.01 15.66 3.45
N ASN A 35 -7.84 15.20 4.38
CA ASN A 35 -7.47 14.46 5.58
C ASN A 35 -7.25 12.96 5.36
N VAL A 36 -7.38 12.48 4.12
CA VAL A 36 -7.20 11.06 3.76
C VAL A 36 -5.79 10.81 3.20
N LEU A 37 -5.09 9.86 3.79
CA LEU A 37 -3.73 9.48 3.40
C LEU A 37 -3.67 8.01 2.98
N PHE A 38 -3.11 7.78 1.80
CA PHE A 38 -2.76 6.45 1.30
C PHE A 38 -1.29 6.17 1.57
N ILE A 39 -1.00 5.21 2.42
CA ILE A 39 0.37 4.84 2.78
C ILE A 39 0.87 3.74 1.84
N SER A 40 2.06 3.96 1.29
CA SER A 40 2.75 2.99 0.45
C SER A 40 4.03 2.50 1.12
N THR A 41 4.56 1.38 0.62
CA THR A 41 5.87 0.84 1.04
C THR A 41 7.05 1.67 0.56
N LYS A 42 6.85 2.57 -0.41
CA LYS A 42 7.93 3.39 -1.00
C LYS A 42 8.05 4.77 -0.36
N THR A 43 6.95 5.31 0.17
CA THR A 43 6.95 6.67 0.71
C THR A 43 7.80 6.77 1.99
N ASN A 44 8.49 7.90 2.17
CA ASN A 44 9.27 8.18 3.37
C ASN A 44 8.33 8.44 4.56
N ILE A 45 8.54 7.75 5.67
CA ILE A 45 7.71 7.86 6.89
C ILE A 45 7.75 9.27 7.49
N LYS A 46 8.93 9.91 7.47
CA LYS A 46 9.13 11.24 8.04
C LYS A 46 8.33 12.29 7.27
N ALA A 47 8.28 12.16 5.94
CA ALA A 47 7.48 13.04 5.09
C ALA A 47 5.97 12.90 5.35
N GLN A 48 5.50 11.66 5.60
CA GLN A 48 4.09 11.43 5.95
C GLN A 48 3.75 11.98 7.34
N LEU A 49 4.66 11.84 8.31
CA LEU A 49 4.47 12.39 9.65
C LEU A 49 4.37 13.92 9.62
N GLU A 50 5.24 14.59 8.86
CA GLU A 50 5.14 16.05 8.65
C GLU A 50 3.84 16.45 7.93
N ARG A 51 3.35 15.64 7.00
CA ARG A 51 2.04 15.87 6.37
C ARG A 51 0.91 15.76 7.40
N CYS A 52 0.90 14.73 8.25
CA CYS A 52 -0.10 14.59 9.31
C CYS A 52 -0.05 15.76 10.29
N LYS A 53 1.14 16.20 10.71
CA LYS A 53 1.30 17.38 11.58
C LYS A 53 0.71 18.64 10.98
N LYS A 54 0.89 18.86 9.67
CA LYS A 54 0.28 20.01 8.98
C LYS A 54 -1.24 19.97 9.03
N LEU A 55 -1.85 18.80 8.84
CA LEU A 55 -3.31 18.62 8.95
C LEU A 55 -3.79 18.92 10.37
N ILE A 56 -3.09 18.42 11.39
CA ILE A 56 -3.40 18.73 12.80
C ILE A 56 -3.31 20.24 13.06
N ASN A 57 -2.26 20.89 12.57
CA ASN A 57 -2.08 22.34 12.74
C ASN A 57 -3.15 23.17 12.02
N ASN A 58 -3.78 22.60 10.99
CA ASN A 58 -4.93 23.20 10.30
C ASN A 58 -6.27 22.93 11.04
N ASN A 59 -6.23 22.37 12.25
CA ASN A 59 -7.38 21.98 13.06
C ASN A 59 -8.26 20.88 12.44
N GLU A 60 -7.67 19.97 11.66
CA GLU A 60 -8.39 18.78 11.19
C GLU A 60 -8.74 17.87 12.38
N SER A 61 -10.03 17.57 12.55
CA SER A 61 -10.53 16.75 13.65
C SER A 61 -10.20 15.27 13.48
N GLU A 62 -10.01 14.83 12.25
CA GLU A 62 -9.82 13.42 11.90
C GLU A 62 -8.79 13.30 10.78
N ILE A 63 -7.94 12.28 10.85
CA ILE A 63 -6.98 11.91 9.81
C ILE A 63 -7.17 10.43 9.52
N ILE A 64 -7.49 10.10 8.27
CA ILE A 64 -7.79 8.72 7.86
C ILE A 64 -6.59 8.14 7.11
N ILE A 65 -6.07 7.02 7.60
CA ILE A 65 -4.87 6.38 7.08
C ILE A 65 -5.23 5.04 6.44
N TYR A 66 -5.29 5.00 5.12
CA TYR A 66 -5.46 3.76 4.37
C TYR A 66 -4.13 3.07 4.09
N CYS A 67 -4.11 1.77 4.38
CA CYS A 67 -2.97 0.92 4.14
C CYS A 67 -3.42 -0.39 3.49
N LEU A 68 -2.63 -0.90 2.54
CA LEU A 68 -2.89 -2.17 1.88
C LEU A 68 -1.67 -3.09 1.98
N GLY A 69 -1.91 -4.35 2.31
CA GLY A 69 -0.89 -5.41 2.37
C GLY A 69 0.36 -5.01 3.16
N ALA A 70 1.53 -5.04 2.51
CA ALA A 70 2.81 -4.74 3.14
C ALA A 70 2.95 -3.30 3.72
N ALA A 71 2.04 -2.37 3.37
CA ALA A 71 2.04 -1.02 3.92
C ALA A 71 1.39 -0.92 5.31
N ILE A 72 0.62 -1.93 5.75
CA ILE A 72 -0.15 -1.90 7.02
C ILE A 72 0.77 -1.63 8.21
N GLN A 73 1.90 -2.35 8.32
CA GLN A 73 2.85 -2.15 9.41
C GLN A 73 3.38 -0.70 9.47
N ARG A 74 3.64 -0.09 8.30
CA ARG A 74 4.15 1.28 8.22
C ARG A 74 3.08 2.31 8.60
N GLY A 75 1.82 2.06 8.24
CA GLY A 75 0.70 2.91 8.66
C GLY A 75 0.43 2.86 10.15
N ILE A 76 0.50 1.66 10.76
CA ILE A 76 0.39 1.49 12.21
C ILE A 76 1.53 2.26 12.91
N LEU A 77 2.77 2.12 12.42
CA LEU A 77 3.91 2.86 12.96
C LEU A 77 3.70 4.38 12.86
N LEU A 78 3.21 4.88 11.72
CA LEU A 78 2.90 6.29 11.52
C LEU A 78 1.87 6.80 12.54
N ALA A 79 0.78 6.06 12.73
CA ALA A 79 -0.30 6.42 13.66
C ALA A 79 0.20 6.46 15.12
N LEU A 80 0.99 5.46 15.53
CA LEU A 80 1.57 5.42 16.87
C LEU A 80 2.51 6.60 17.13
N GLN A 81 3.42 6.88 16.20
CA GLN A 81 4.34 8.02 16.33
C GLN A 81 3.61 9.37 16.36
N LEU A 82 2.50 9.50 15.63
CA LEU A 82 1.69 10.70 15.64
C LEU A 82 1.02 10.91 17.01
N CYS A 83 0.39 9.87 17.56
CA CYS A 83 -0.28 9.95 18.86
C CYS A 83 0.69 10.14 20.04
N GLU A 84 1.94 9.65 19.94
CA GLU A 84 2.98 9.91 20.94
C GLU A 84 3.21 11.42 21.15
N HIS A 85 3.13 12.22 20.09
CA HIS A 85 3.36 13.66 20.13
C HIS A 85 2.07 14.48 20.27
N HIS A 86 0.90 13.86 20.05
CA HIS A 86 -0.40 14.53 20.00
C HIS A 86 -1.44 13.79 20.87
N VAL A 87 -1.33 13.97 22.20
CA VAL A 87 -2.13 13.26 23.22
C VAL A 87 -3.65 13.46 23.08
N ALA A 88 -4.09 14.55 22.44
CA ALA A 88 -5.51 14.81 22.19
C ALA A 88 -6.13 13.85 21.15
N TYR A 89 -5.32 13.24 20.29
CA TYR A 89 -5.78 12.33 19.26
C TYR A 89 -5.85 10.89 19.77
N LYS A 90 -6.92 10.18 19.42
CA LYS A 90 -7.11 8.76 19.69
C LYS A 90 -7.08 7.97 18.40
N ILE A 91 -6.50 6.78 18.44
CA ILE A 91 -6.41 5.87 17.29
C ILE A 91 -7.64 4.96 17.29
N TYR A 92 -8.31 4.87 16.14
CA TYR A 92 -9.33 3.87 15.87
C TYR A 92 -8.89 3.00 14.68
N THR A 93 -9.14 1.69 14.76
CA THR A 93 -8.70 0.74 13.73
C THR A 93 -9.89 0.02 13.13
N ASN A 94 -10.05 0.13 11.81
CA ASN A 94 -11.03 -0.61 11.04
C ASN A 94 -10.33 -1.45 9.98
N THR A 95 -10.90 -2.61 9.68
CA THR A 95 -10.45 -3.47 8.58
C THR A 95 -11.43 -3.37 7.41
N LEU A 96 -10.88 -3.41 6.20
CA LEU A 96 -11.65 -3.40 4.96
C LEU A 96 -11.05 -4.43 4.00
N SER A 97 -11.92 -5.13 3.27
CA SER A 97 -11.52 -5.95 2.13
C SER A 97 -11.70 -5.13 0.85
N THR A 98 -10.70 -5.12 -0.02
CA THR A 98 -10.78 -4.44 -1.33
C THR A 98 -10.39 -5.41 -2.43
N GLU A 99 -11.17 -5.41 -3.51
CA GLU A 99 -10.82 -6.14 -4.72
C GLU A 99 -9.77 -5.34 -5.51
N LEU A 100 -8.72 -6.01 -5.95
CA LEU A 100 -7.68 -5.48 -6.82
C LEU A 100 -7.83 -6.12 -8.19
N ILE A 101 -7.88 -5.28 -9.22
CA ILE A 101 -8.09 -5.70 -10.60
C ILE A 101 -6.80 -5.39 -11.36
N ASP A 102 -6.23 -6.36 -12.06
CA ASP A 102 -5.03 -6.19 -12.87
C ASP A 102 -5.26 -6.67 -14.31
N ASP A 103 -4.46 -6.15 -15.22
CA ASP A 103 -4.50 -6.47 -16.63
C ASP A 103 -3.56 -7.63 -16.98
N LEU A 104 -4.05 -8.53 -17.84
CA LEU A 104 -3.26 -9.51 -18.55
C LEU A 104 -3.24 -9.11 -20.03
N GLU A 105 -2.15 -8.46 -20.45
CA GLU A 105 -1.94 -8.04 -21.83
C GLU A 105 -1.32 -9.20 -22.63
N PRO A 106 -1.82 -9.54 -23.82
CA PRO A 106 -1.25 -10.64 -24.61
C PRO A 106 0.18 -10.33 -25.03
N ALA A 107 1.06 -11.33 -24.91
CA ALA A 107 2.47 -11.27 -25.29
C ALA A 107 2.76 -12.03 -26.61
N VAL A 108 1.73 -12.68 -27.18
CA VAL A 108 1.77 -13.45 -28.43
C VAL A 108 0.47 -13.22 -29.21
N ASP A 109 0.51 -13.40 -30.53
CA ASP A 109 -0.62 -13.07 -31.43
C ASP A 109 -1.88 -13.92 -31.19
N ASP A 110 -1.72 -15.16 -30.69
CA ASP A 110 -2.83 -16.08 -30.44
C ASP A 110 -3.50 -15.89 -29.06
N ALA A 111 -3.08 -14.86 -28.29
CA ALA A 111 -3.61 -14.59 -26.96
C ALA A 111 -4.52 -13.36 -26.95
N ASP A 112 -5.57 -13.41 -26.10
CA ASP A 112 -6.52 -12.31 -25.91
C ASP A 112 -6.21 -11.49 -24.65
N TYR A 113 -6.83 -10.32 -24.51
CA TYR A 113 -6.79 -9.56 -23.27
C TYR A 113 -7.64 -10.22 -22.19
N ASP A 114 -7.12 -10.26 -20.97
CA ASP A 114 -7.86 -10.78 -19.81
C ASP A 114 -7.60 -9.94 -18.55
N ILE A 115 -8.35 -10.22 -17.48
CA ILE A 115 -8.29 -9.49 -16.21
C ILE A 115 -8.09 -10.47 -15.07
N GLN A 116 -7.15 -10.17 -14.18
CA GLN A 116 -6.97 -10.90 -12.93
C GLN A 116 -7.54 -10.12 -11.75
N LYS A 117 -8.38 -10.80 -10.94
CA LYS A 117 -8.92 -10.27 -9.68
C LYS A 117 -8.18 -10.86 -8.49
N ARG A 118 -7.84 -10.03 -7.51
CA ARG A 118 -7.18 -10.39 -6.24
C ARG A 118 -7.95 -9.77 -5.08
N ILE A 119 -7.99 -10.46 -3.94
CA ILE A 119 -8.53 -9.96 -2.66
C ILE A 119 -7.38 -9.86 -1.66
#